data_AF-A0A449AH71-F1
#
_entry.id   AF-A0A449AH71-F1
#
_cell.length_a   1.000
_cell.length_b   1.000
_cell.length_c   1.000
_cell.angle_alpha   90.00
_cell.angle_beta   90.00
_cell.angle_gamma   90.00
#
_symmetry.space_group_name_H-M   'P 1'
#
loop_
_entity.id
_entity.type
_entity.pdbx_description
1 polymer ?
#
loop_
_entity_poly.entity_id
_entity_poly.type
_entity_poly.pdbx_seq_one_letter_code
_entity_poly.pdbx_strand_id
1 'polypeptide(L)'
;MDCYSCRICFFRWNTKTNYFLKPYIINNLGEIRKEIELVEKEYFYTLLKNNEIYSIWDGFDPGKVDNASWVRVALTKKGEILVLEAVEDIKAITKTDSRLQNCRALLKIIDESNKDIMQYLKNKNSFDDEEILTAETFNSVIACDNDIIIENLNAIASEMQLDNIYAVKANRRDTNKQAFGIVSRQNWEKFIFANGLIKLINSQGSKKLLENFTKQVIPDQELKRDESIFAEIYDLINAFEMACSFIYKNQYLIFQSKGE
;
A
#
# COMPACT_ATOMS: atom_id res chain seq x y z
N MET A 1 -47.90 45.67 -10.44
CA MET A 1 -48.82 45.14 -11.46
C MET A 1 -47.98 44.79 -12.67
N ASP A 2 -47.84 43.58 -13.17
CA ASP A 2 -47.98 42.19 -12.72
C ASP A 2 -47.01 41.45 -13.67
N CYS A 3 -46.04 40.67 -13.17
CA CYS A 3 -46.16 39.24 -12.93
C CYS A 3 -46.36 38.40 -14.21
N TYR A 4 -45.27 37.79 -14.70
CA TYR A 4 -45.29 36.46 -15.31
C TYR A 4 -44.04 35.65 -14.90
N SER A 5 -44.31 34.80 -13.92
CA SER A 5 -43.70 33.55 -13.45
C SER A 5 -42.90 32.67 -14.44
N CYS A 6 -42.03 31.84 -13.82
CA CYS A 6 -41.48 30.53 -14.22
C CYS A 6 -40.15 30.55 -15.01
N ARG A 7 -39.04 29.91 -14.61
CA ARG A 7 -38.79 28.84 -13.62
C ARG A 7 -37.46 29.05 -12.91
N ILE A 8 -37.53 28.79 -11.61
CA ILE A 8 -36.45 28.53 -10.66
C ILE A 8 -35.25 27.79 -11.30
N CYS A 9 -34.12 28.48 -11.42
CA CYS A 9 -32.80 27.86 -11.44
C CYS A 9 -32.34 27.69 -9.99
N PHE A 10 -32.75 26.62 -9.33
CA PHE A 10 -32.08 26.15 -8.12
C PHE A 10 -30.87 25.31 -8.54
N PHE A 11 -29.86 25.96 -9.15
CA PHE A 11 -28.51 25.38 -9.20
C PHE A 11 -27.90 25.62 -7.82
N ARG A 12 -28.21 24.72 -6.89
CA ARG A 12 -27.59 24.69 -5.56
C ARG A 12 -26.11 24.34 -5.76
N TRP A 13 -25.27 25.37 -5.72
CA TRP A 13 -23.88 25.24 -5.30
C TRP A 13 -23.85 24.75 -3.85
N ASN A 14 -23.44 23.50 -3.63
CA ASN A 14 -22.60 23.05 -2.50
C ASN A 14 -22.53 21.52 -2.48
N THR A 15 -21.54 20.97 -3.16
CA THR A 15 -20.89 19.72 -2.70
C THR A 15 -19.40 20.03 -2.66
N LYS A 16 -18.87 20.37 -1.48
CA LYS A 16 -17.42 20.38 -1.30
C LYS A 16 -16.99 18.94 -1.48
N THR A 17 -16.33 18.61 -2.59
CA THR A 17 -15.79 17.26 -2.82
C THR A 17 -15.05 16.80 -1.57
N ASN A 18 -15.56 15.75 -0.93
CA ASN A 18 -15.02 15.25 0.33
C ASN A 18 -13.81 14.36 0.05
N TYR A 19 -12.65 15.00 -0.06
CA TYR A 19 -11.36 14.32 -0.16
C TYR A 19 -11.03 13.66 1.18
N PHE A 20 -11.30 12.36 1.29
CA PHE A 20 -11.41 11.66 2.55
C PHE A 20 -10.13 11.67 3.39
N LEU A 21 -8.97 11.34 2.79
CA LEU A 21 -7.69 11.30 3.51
C LEU A 21 -6.94 12.64 3.51
N LYS A 22 -7.30 13.58 2.63
CA LYS A 22 -6.57 14.83 2.45
C LYS A 22 -6.37 15.62 3.77
N PRO A 23 -7.36 15.77 4.66
CA PRO A 23 -7.18 16.46 5.95
C PRO A 23 -6.20 15.77 6.92
N TYR A 24 -5.94 14.48 6.73
CA TYR A 24 -5.01 13.68 7.53
C TYR A 24 -3.61 13.62 6.92
N ILE A 25 -3.44 14.13 5.69
CA ILE A 25 -2.17 14.13 4.97
C ILE A 25 -1.62 15.54 4.77
N ILE A 26 -2.50 16.48 4.42
CA ILE A 26 -2.15 17.86 4.06
C ILE A 26 -2.73 18.81 5.10
N ASN A 27 -1.92 19.76 5.58
CA ASN A 27 -2.32 20.79 6.52
C ASN A 27 -3.10 21.93 5.81
N ASN A 28 -3.56 22.92 6.58
CA ASN A 28 -4.31 24.05 6.03
C ASN A 28 -3.46 24.99 5.13
N LEU A 29 -2.13 24.85 5.15
CA LEU A 29 -1.18 25.58 4.30
C LEU A 29 -0.89 24.86 2.98
N GLY A 30 -1.42 23.64 2.78
CA GLY A 30 -1.15 22.83 1.60
C GLY A 30 0.12 21.97 1.70
N GLU A 31 0.74 21.89 2.87
CA GLU A 31 1.96 21.12 3.11
C GLU A 31 1.64 19.75 3.73
N ILE A 32 2.55 18.78 3.56
CA ILE A 32 2.45 17.50 4.25
C ILE A 32 2.46 17.74 5.76
N ARG A 33 1.54 17.09 6.48
CA ARG A 33 1.47 17.17 7.93
C ARG A 33 2.75 16.61 8.57
N LYS A 34 3.21 17.25 9.64
CA LYS A 34 4.41 16.86 10.39
C LYS A 34 4.40 15.43 10.93
N GLU A 35 3.22 14.84 11.09
CA GLU A 35 3.05 13.46 11.53
C GLU A 35 3.45 12.44 10.46
N ILE A 36 3.55 12.86 9.19
CA ILE A 36 3.94 12.01 8.07
C ILE A 36 5.37 12.36 7.68
N GLU A 37 6.27 11.40 7.89
CA GLU A 37 7.69 11.57 7.60
C GLU A 37 8.04 10.97 6.24
N LEU A 38 8.69 11.77 5.41
CA LEU A 38 9.48 11.29 4.28
C LEU A 38 10.91 11.08 4.78
N VAL A 39 11.38 9.83 4.74
CA VAL A 39 12.70 9.44 5.27
C VAL A 39 13.59 8.91 4.14
N GLU A 40 14.90 8.94 4.33
CA GLU A 40 15.84 8.39 3.34
C GLU A 40 15.98 6.86 3.48
N LYS A 41 16.47 6.19 2.44
CA LYS A 41 16.60 4.73 2.40
C LYS A 41 17.49 4.19 3.53
N GLU A 42 18.47 4.96 3.97
CA GLU A 42 19.37 4.67 5.09
C GLU A 42 18.62 4.51 6.41
N TYR A 43 17.47 5.17 6.59
CA TYR A 43 16.62 5.00 7.77
C TYR A 43 16.13 3.55 7.87
N PHE A 44 15.65 2.97 6.77
CA PHE A 44 15.24 1.57 6.72
C PHE A 44 16.38 0.62 7.11
N TYR A 45 17.57 0.80 6.54
CA TYR A 45 18.72 -0.06 6.88
C TYR A 45 19.18 0.10 8.32
N THR A 46 19.04 1.29 8.89
CA THR A 46 19.30 1.52 10.32
C THR A 46 18.34 0.70 11.17
N LEU A 47 17.04 0.73 10.85
CA LEU A 47 16.04 -0.10 11.55
C LEU A 47 16.32 -1.61 11.36
N LEU A 48 16.71 -2.03 10.16
CA LEU A 48 17.03 -3.42 9.86
C LEU A 48 18.23 -3.91 10.69
N LYS A 49 19.29 -3.10 10.75
CA LYS A 49 20.49 -3.36 11.57
C LYS A 49 20.15 -3.45 13.06
N ASN A 50 19.25 -2.60 13.54
CA ASN A 50 18.84 -2.55 14.94
C ASN A 50 17.79 -3.62 15.32
N ASN A 51 17.47 -4.56 14.43
CA ASN A 51 16.41 -5.56 14.66
C ASN A 51 15.04 -4.92 14.96
N GLU A 52 14.75 -3.75 14.37
CA GLU A 52 13.49 -3.01 14.57
C GLU A 52 12.44 -3.31 13.49
N ILE A 53 12.80 -4.02 12.43
CA ILE A 53 11.88 -4.49 11.39
C ILE A 53 11.34 -5.87 11.78
N TYR A 54 10.02 -6.00 11.81
CA TYR A 54 9.33 -7.26 12.10
C TYR A 54 9.15 -8.12 10.84
N SER A 55 8.69 -7.51 9.74
CA SER A 55 8.39 -8.22 8.49
C SER A 55 8.34 -7.27 7.30
N ILE A 56 8.53 -7.79 6.09
CA ILE A 56 8.43 -7.05 4.83
C ILE A 56 7.40 -7.75 3.94
N TRP A 57 6.55 -6.98 3.28
CA TRP A 57 5.44 -7.47 2.47
C TRP A 57 5.35 -6.72 1.16
N ASP A 58 4.94 -7.44 0.12
CA ASP A 58 4.73 -6.92 -1.23
C ASP A 58 3.25 -6.99 -1.57
N GLY A 59 2.75 -6.00 -2.29
CA GLY A 59 1.39 -5.99 -2.84
C GLY A 59 1.41 -5.62 -4.31
N PHE A 60 0.61 -6.33 -5.11
CA PHE A 60 0.63 -6.20 -6.56
C PHE A 60 -0.78 -6.15 -7.14
N ASP A 61 -1.11 -5.02 -7.78
CA ASP A 61 -2.31 -4.87 -8.62
C ASP A 61 -1.91 -5.07 -10.10
N PRO A 62 -2.32 -6.18 -10.73
CA PRO A 62 -1.86 -6.54 -12.07
C PRO A 62 -2.42 -5.67 -13.19
N GLY A 63 -3.45 -4.84 -12.95
CA GLY A 63 -4.00 -3.89 -13.92
C GLY A 63 -4.34 -4.48 -15.30
N LYS A 64 -5.60 -4.85 -15.54
CA LYS A 64 -5.96 -5.46 -16.84
C LYS A 64 -5.86 -4.46 -18.00
N VAL A 65 -6.53 -3.32 -17.87
CA VAL A 65 -6.51 -2.21 -18.85
C VAL A 65 -5.68 -1.07 -18.27
N ASP A 66 -5.79 -0.87 -16.96
CA ASP A 66 -5.13 0.18 -16.19
C ASP A 66 -3.72 -0.24 -15.76
N ASN A 67 -3.05 0.53 -14.89
CA ASN A 67 -1.64 0.35 -14.58
C ASN A 67 -1.38 -0.96 -13.83
N ALA A 68 -0.21 -1.57 -14.06
CA ALA A 68 0.23 -2.69 -13.23
C ALA A 68 1.09 -2.15 -12.07
N SER A 69 0.51 -1.98 -10.88
CA SER A 69 1.17 -1.32 -9.75
C SER A 69 1.73 -2.28 -8.71
N TRP A 70 2.86 -1.94 -8.09
CA TRP A 70 3.46 -2.69 -6.99
C TRP A 70 3.89 -1.77 -5.85
N VAL A 71 3.72 -2.24 -4.62
CA VAL A 71 4.17 -1.54 -3.40
C VAL A 71 4.83 -2.54 -2.46
N ARG A 72 5.96 -2.15 -1.88
CA ARG A 72 6.65 -2.87 -0.82
C ARG A 72 6.59 -2.08 0.48
N VAL A 73 6.20 -2.75 1.56
CA VAL A 73 6.12 -2.15 2.90
C VAL A 73 6.90 -2.99 3.92
N ALA A 74 7.40 -2.34 4.96
CA ALA A 74 7.92 -2.99 6.15
C ALA A 74 7.04 -2.64 7.36
N LEU A 75 6.83 -3.61 8.24
CA LEU A 75 6.23 -3.41 9.56
C LEU A 75 7.36 -3.31 10.59
N THR A 76 7.39 -2.23 11.36
CA THR A 76 8.33 -2.11 12.49
C THR A 76 7.79 -2.83 13.72
N LYS A 77 8.67 -3.19 14.66
CA LYS A 77 8.27 -3.75 15.97
C LYS A 77 7.38 -2.80 16.78
N LYS A 78 7.40 -1.49 16.47
CA LYS A 78 6.52 -0.49 17.08
C LYS A 78 5.13 -0.43 16.44
N GLY A 79 4.88 -1.22 15.40
CA GLY A 79 3.62 -1.24 14.67
C GLY A 79 3.49 -0.14 13.61
N GLU A 80 4.59 0.53 13.25
CA GLU A 80 4.61 1.52 12.18
C GLU A 80 4.78 0.84 10.82
N ILE A 81 4.20 1.45 9.78
CA ILE A 81 4.31 1.00 8.40
C ILE A 81 5.33 1.90 7.70
N LEU A 82 6.35 1.30 7.10
CA LEU A 82 7.31 1.99 6.29
C LEU A 82 7.12 1.59 4.82
N VAL A 83 6.70 2.53 3.97
CA VAL A 83 6.64 2.30 2.51
C VAL A 83 8.06 2.37 1.97
N LEU A 84 8.60 1.22 1.54
CA LEU A 84 9.97 1.09 1.04
C LEU A 84 10.05 1.51 -0.42
N GLU A 85 9.18 0.93 -1.25
CA GLU A 85 9.18 1.10 -2.69
C GLU A 85 7.74 1.12 -3.20
N ALA A 86 7.50 1.90 -4.25
CA ALA A 86 6.21 2.00 -4.92
C ALA A 86 6.45 2.24 -6.41
N VAL A 87 5.81 1.43 -7.25
CA VAL A 87 5.86 1.54 -8.71
C VAL A 87 4.42 1.69 -9.18
N GLU A 88 4.12 2.86 -9.75
CA GLU A 88 2.79 3.17 -10.27
C GLU A 88 2.44 2.27 -11.47
N ASP A 89 3.37 2.08 -12.40
CA ASP A 89 3.09 1.26 -13.57
C ASP A 89 4.32 0.47 -14.05
N ILE A 90 4.29 -0.84 -13.88
CA ILE A 90 5.28 -1.77 -14.40
C ILE A 90 5.22 -1.83 -15.94
N LYS A 91 4.06 -1.56 -16.56
CA LYS A 91 3.92 -1.54 -18.02
C LYS A 91 4.77 -0.44 -18.64
N ALA A 92 4.94 0.70 -17.97
CA ALA A 92 5.84 1.76 -18.39
C ALA A 92 7.32 1.32 -18.41
N ILE A 93 7.71 0.40 -17.54
CA ILE A 93 9.08 -0.14 -17.46
C ILE A 93 9.33 -1.15 -18.59
N THR A 94 8.38 -2.07 -18.80
CA THR A 94 8.47 -3.16 -19.78
C THR A 94 8.08 -2.74 -21.19
N LYS A 95 7.33 -1.64 -21.32
CA LYS A 95 6.72 -1.14 -22.57
C LYS A 95 5.82 -2.19 -23.23
N THR A 96 5.04 -2.93 -22.43
CA THR A 96 4.15 -4.01 -22.89
C THR A 96 2.93 -4.19 -22.01
N ASP A 97 1.81 -4.58 -22.62
CA ASP A 97 0.59 -5.01 -21.93
C ASP A 97 0.59 -6.51 -21.59
N SER A 98 1.65 -7.23 -21.96
CA SER A 98 1.77 -8.66 -21.67
C SER A 98 1.88 -8.92 -20.17
N ARG A 99 0.84 -9.51 -19.60
CA ARG A 99 0.79 -9.92 -18.19
C ARG A 99 1.99 -10.78 -17.77
N LEU A 100 2.40 -11.71 -18.61
CA LEU A 100 3.55 -12.59 -18.33
C LEU A 100 4.86 -11.79 -18.28
N GLN A 101 5.06 -10.85 -19.21
CA GLN A 101 6.25 -10.00 -19.21
C GLN A 101 6.26 -9.06 -18.00
N ASN A 102 5.10 -8.52 -17.61
CA ASN A 102 4.96 -7.67 -16.43
C ASN A 102 5.19 -8.45 -15.12
N CYS A 103 4.69 -9.70 -15.02
CA CYS A 103 4.99 -10.58 -13.88
C CYS A 103 6.49 -10.90 -13.79
N ARG A 104 7.15 -11.19 -14.93
CA ARG A 104 8.62 -11.39 -14.95
C ARG A 104 9.39 -10.14 -14.53
N ALA A 105 8.95 -8.97 -14.97
CA ALA A 105 9.59 -7.71 -14.60
C ALA A 105 9.42 -7.41 -13.10
N LEU A 106 8.22 -7.61 -12.56
CA LEU A 106 7.96 -7.52 -11.12
C LEU A 106 8.91 -8.41 -10.32
N LEU A 107 9.00 -9.69 -10.70
CA LEU A 107 9.84 -10.65 -9.99
C LEU A 107 11.33 -10.26 -10.03
N LYS A 108 11.81 -9.67 -11.14
CA LYS A 108 13.18 -9.14 -11.20
C LYS A 108 13.38 -7.94 -10.27
N ILE A 109 12.44 -7.00 -10.25
CA ILE A 109 12.49 -5.83 -9.36
C ILE A 109 12.54 -6.29 -7.89
N ILE A 110 11.68 -7.24 -7.53
CA ILE A 110 11.62 -7.83 -6.18
C ILE A 110 12.92 -8.57 -5.85
N ASP A 111 13.45 -9.39 -6.76
CA ASP A 111 14.70 -10.12 -6.57
C ASP A 111 15.90 -9.18 -6.38
N GLU A 112 16.00 -8.10 -7.16
CA GLU A 112 17.02 -7.06 -6.99
C GLU A 112 16.93 -6.38 -5.62
N SER A 113 15.72 -5.99 -5.21
CA SER A 113 15.46 -5.41 -3.89
C SER A 113 15.75 -6.41 -2.75
N ASN A 114 15.44 -7.70 -2.96
CA ASN A 114 15.73 -8.77 -2.00
C ASN A 114 17.24 -8.99 -1.82
N LYS A 115 18.02 -8.97 -2.90
CA LYS A 115 19.48 -9.11 -2.84
C LYS A 115 20.12 -8.01 -2.01
N ASP A 116 19.65 -6.79 -2.16
CA ASP A 116 20.08 -5.63 -1.37
C ASP A 116 19.75 -5.82 0.13
N ILE A 117 18.49 -6.13 0.47
CA ILE A 117 18.08 -6.43 1.87
C ILE A 117 18.90 -7.58 2.47
N MET A 118 19.08 -8.65 1.70
CA MET A 118 19.84 -9.84 2.11
C MET A 118 21.30 -9.53 2.40
N GLN A 119 21.92 -8.64 1.63
CA GLN A 119 23.29 -8.21 1.88
C GLN A 119 23.41 -7.50 3.24
N TYR A 120 22.44 -6.65 3.59
CA TYR A 120 22.40 -6.02 4.90
C TYR A 120 22.14 -7.01 6.03
N LEU A 121 21.23 -7.97 5.84
CA LEU A 121 20.94 -9.01 6.83
C LEU A 121 22.16 -9.91 7.10
N LYS A 122 22.91 -10.29 6.07
CA LYS A 122 24.13 -11.09 6.21
C LYS A 122 25.27 -10.36 6.92
N ASN A 123 25.34 -9.04 6.75
CA ASN A 123 26.37 -8.19 7.38
C ASN A 123 25.98 -7.71 8.79
N LYS A 124 24.81 -8.14 9.29
CA LYS A 124 24.34 -7.79 10.62
C LYS A 124 25.13 -8.60 11.65
N ASN A 125 26.03 -7.92 12.36
CA ASN A 125 26.68 -8.49 13.54
C ASN A 125 25.71 -8.44 14.72
N SER A 126 24.85 -9.44 14.83
CA SER A 126 23.90 -9.57 15.92
C SER A 126 24.17 -10.86 16.68
N PHE A 127 24.36 -10.72 17.99
CA PHE A 127 24.46 -11.83 18.94
C PHE A 127 23.13 -12.01 19.70
N ASP A 128 22.03 -11.49 19.14
CA ASP A 128 20.75 -11.43 19.81
C ASP A 128 19.91 -12.65 19.45
N ASP A 129 19.61 -13.53 20.41
CA ASP A 129 18.89 -14.79 20.18
C ASP A 129 17.40 -14.56 19.77
N GLU A 130 16.93 -13.30 19.76
CA GLU A 130 15.57 -12.87 19.39
C GLU A 130 15.46 -12.24 17.99
N GLU A 131 16.34 -12.58 17.05
CA GLU A 131 16.24 -12.12 15.67
C GLU A 131 15.00 -12.68 14.95
N ILE A 132 14.05 -11.80 14.64
CA ILE A 132 12.81 -12.17 13.93
C ILE A 132 13.07 -12.30 12.43
N LEU A 133 13.85 -11.37 11.87
CA LEU A 133 14.16 -11.31 10.44
C LEU A 133 15.67 -11.50 10.22
N THR A 134 16.02 -12.65 9.66
CA THR A 134 17.40 -13.05 9.34
C THR A 134 17.53 -13.29 7.84
N ALA A 135 18.76 -13.41 7.34
CA ALA A 135 18.97 -13.79 5.94
C ALA A 135 18.37 -15.18 5.61
N GLU A 136 18.33 -16.09 6.57
CA GLU A 136 17.78 -17.44 6.37
C GLU A 136 16.24 -17.47 6.41
N THR A 137 15.62 -16.52 7.13
CA THR A 137 14.17 -16.45 7.29
C THR A 137 13.49 -15.44 6.38
N PHE A 138 14.24 -14.55 5.72
CA PHE A 138 13.71 -13.52 4.84
C PHE A 138 13.12 -14.11 3.55
N ASN A 139 11.83 -13.87 3.37
CA ASN A 139 11.08 -14.20 2.16
C ASN A 139 10.23 -13.00 1.75
N SER A 140 10.04 -12.82 0.45
CA SER A 140 9.06 -11.89 -0.11
C SER A 140 7.75 -12.59 -0.34
N VAL A 141 6.69 -12.04 0.24
CA VAL A 141 5.33 -12.49 0.02
C VAL A 141 4.57 -11.41 -0.75
N ILE A 142 4.20 -11.73 -1.99
CA ILE A 142 3.44 -10.87 -2.89
C ILE A 142 1.96 -11.17 -2.72
N ALA A 143 1.24 -10.26 -2.07
CA ALA A 143 -0.21 -10.31 -1.96
C ALA A 143 -0.87 -9.77 -3.24
N CYS A 144 -1.72 -10.59 -3.87
CA CYS A 144 -2.50 -10.24 -5.06
C CYS A 144 -3.93 -10.78 -4.92
N ASP A 145 -4.92 -10.21 -5.61
CA ASP A 145 -6.32 -10.62 -5.50
C ASP A 145 -6.85 -11.45 -6.67
N ASN A 146 -5.98 -11.77 -7.63
CA ASN A 146 -6.30 -12.53 -8.83
C ASN A 146 -5.61 -13.90 -8.84
N ASP A 147 -6.40 -14.97 -8.72
CA ASP A 147 -5.90 -16.35 -8.62
C ASP A 147 -5.02 -16.76 -9.82
N ILE A 148 -5.37 -16.33 -11.03
CA ILE A 148 -4.58 -16.62 -12.25
C ILE A 148 -3.23 -15.90 -12.20
N ILE A 149 -3.19 -14.67 -11.69
CA ILE A 149 -1.94 -13.91 -11.56
C ILE A 149 -1.05 -14.50 -10.47
N ILE A 150 -1.64 -14.95 -9.36
CA ILE A 150 -0.92 -15.65 -8.29
C ILE A 150 -0.25 -16.92 -8.84
N GLU A 151 -1.00 -17.73 -9.59
CA GLU A 151 -0.47 -18.95 -10.23
C GLU A 151 0.67 -18.61 -11.20
N ASN A 152 0.49 -17.60 -12.05
CA ASN A 152 1.52 -17.16 -12.98
C ASN A 152 2.78 -16.67 -12.25
N LEU A 153 2.65 -15.86 -11.20
CA LEU A 153 3.78 -15.36 -10.43
C LEU A 153 4.58 -16.51 -9.81
N ASN A 154 3.90 -17.47 -9.18
CA ASN A 154 4.57 -18.62 -8.58
C ASN A 154 5.22 -19.53 -9.62
N ALA A 155 4.55 -19.80 -10.75
CA ALA A 155 5.11 -20.59 -11.84
C ALA A 155 6.36 -19.94 -12.45
N ILE A 156 6.31 -18.62 -12.70
CA ILE A 156 7.44 -17.85 -13.24
C ILE A 156 8.57 -17.76 -12.21
N ALA A 157 8.27 -17.55 -10.92
CA ALA A 157 9.28 -17.53 -9.87
C ALA A 157 10.03 -18.87 -9.80
N SER A 158 9.32 -20.00 -9.90
CA SER A 158 9.92 -21.33 -9.98
C SER A 158 10.78 -21.51 -11.24
N GLU A 159 10.31 -21.07 -12.40
CA GLU A 159 11.09 -21.09 -13.65
C GLU A 159 12.38 -20.26 -13.53
N MET A 160 12.31 -19.11 -12.85
CA MET A 160 13.43 -18.20 -12.61
C MET A 160 14.32 -18.60 -11.42
N GLN A 161 13.99 -19.71 -10.72
CA GLN A 161 14.71 -20.19 -9.54
C GLN A 161 14.76 -19.16 -8.39
N LEU A 162 13.64 -18.49 -8.16
CA LEU A 162 13.46 -17.49 -7.11
C LEU A 162 12.81 -18.10 -5.86
N ASP A 163 13.57 -18.92 -5.13
CA ASP A 163 13.07 -19.75 -4.02
C ASP A 163 12.61 -18.98 -2.77
N ASN A 164 12.82 -17.66 -2.72
CA ASN A 164 12.42 -16.80 -1.60
C ASN A 164 11.29 -15.82 -1.94
N ILE A 165 10.63 -15.99 -3.09
CA ILE A 165 9.53 -15.12 -3.54
C ILE A 165 8.29 -15.97 -3.78
N TYR A 166 7.20 -15.62 -3.09
CA TYR A 166 5.93 -16.36 -3.14
C TYR A 166 4.77 -15.40 -3.35
N ALA A 167 3.87 -15.74 -4.27
CA ALA A 167 2.61 -15.02 -4.44
C ALA A 167 1.48 -15.71 -3.69
N VAL A 168 0.66 -14.92 -2.98
CA VAL A 168 -0.45 -15.39 -2.16
C VAL A 168 -1.69 -14.51 -2.37
N LYS A 169 -2.84 -15.04 -1.97
CA LYS A 169 -4.09 -14.30 -2.03
C LYS A 169 -4.12 -13.20 -0.96
N ALA A 170 -4.31 -11.97 -1.39
CA ALA A 170 -4.54 -10.84 -0.50
C ALA A 170 -5.87 -11.01 0.24
N ASN A 171 -5.89 -10.71 1.54
CA ASN A 171 -7.15 -10.45 2.21
C ASN A 171 -7.71 -9.12 1.70
N ARG A 172 -8.98 -9.08 1.28
CA ARG A 172 -9.67 -7.86 0.78
C ARG A 172 -11.14 -7.79 1.19
N ARG A 173 -11.62 -8.69 2.06
CA ARG A 173 -13.04 -8.82 2.39
C ARG A 173 -13.23 -8.79 3.90
N ASP A 174 -14.34 -8.19 4.31
CA ASP A 174 -14.85 -8.43 5.64
C ASP A 174 -15.32 -9.89 5.72
N THR A 175 -14.93 -10.57 6.79
CA THR A 175 -15.32 -11.92 7.17
C THR A 175 -15.69 -11.88 8.65
N ASN A 176 -16.32 -12.94 9.15
CA ASN A 176 -16.66 -13.06 10.58
C ASN A 176 -15.44 -12.95 11.52
N LYS A 177 -14.21 -13.08 10.99
CA LYS A 177 -12.96 -13.02 11.77
C LYS A 177 -12.03 -11.85 11.40
N GLN A 178 -12.29 -11.16 10.30
CA GLN A 178 -11.36 -10.16 9.74
C GLN A 178 -12.17 -9.06 9.05
N ALA A 179 -12.00 -7.80 9.44
CA ALA A 179 -12.68 -6.69 8.78
C ALA A 179 -11.74 -6.00 7.78
N PHE A 180 -11.60 -6.50 6.55
CA PHE A 180 -10.72 -5.85 5.55
C PHE A 180 -11.41 -5.51 4.22
N GLY A 181 -12.72 -5.32 4.28
CA GLY A 181 -13.49 -4.69 3.21
C GLY A 181 -13.14 -3.21 3.05
N ILE A 182 -13.62 -2.59 1.98
CA ILE A 182 -13.22 -1.24 1.59
C ILE A 182 -13.48 -0.18 2.66
N VAL A 183 -14.59 -0.23 3.40
CA VAL A 183 -14.87 0.70 4.52
C VAL A 183 -13.84 0.52 5.63
N SER A 184 -13.53 -0.72 5.99
CA SER A 184 -12.53 -1.06 7.00
C SER A 184 -11.13 -0.60 6.60
N ARG A 185 -10.74 -0.77 5.33
CA ARG A 185 -9.45 -0.30 4.79
C ARG A 185 -9.32 1.21 4.81
N GLN A 186 -10.35 1.93 4.35
CA GLN A 186 -10.37 3.41 4.42
C GLN A 186 -10.23 3.92 5.85
N ASN A 187 -10.97 3.32 6.81
CA ASN A 187 -10.87 3.71 8.22
C ASN A 187 -9.49 3.41 8.80
N TRP A 188 -8.86 2.31 8.39
CA TRP A 188 -7.50 1.97 8.77
C TRP A 188 -6.46 2.93 8.17
N GLU A 189 -6.58 3.29 6.89
CA GLU A 189 -5.74 4.32 6.25
C GLU A 189 -5.84 5.64 7.02
N LYS A 190 -7.06 6.08 7.33
CA LYS A 190 -7.28 7.26 8.18
C LYS A 190 -6.59 7.12 9.54
N PHE A 191 -6.70 5.96 10.19
CA PHE A 191 -6.08 5.69 11.48
C PHE A 191 -4.55 5.79 11.42
N ILE A 192 -3.90 5.16 10.44
CA ILE A 192 -2.44 5.18 10.33
C ILE A 192 -1.90 6.57 10.02
N PHE A 193 -2.59 7.34 9.16
CA PHE A 193 -2.20 8.72 8.86
C PHE A 193 -2.44 9.67 10.04
N ALA A 194 -3.60 9.56 10.70
CA ALA A 194 -3.95 10.44 11.82
C ALA A 194 -3.04 10.26 13.05
N ASN A 195 -2.44 9.07 13.22
CA ASN A 195 -1.59 8.73 14.35
C ASN A 195 -0.09 8.69 14.01
N GLY A 196 0.31 9.09 12.80
CA GLY A 196 1.72 9.06 12.38
C GLY A 196 2.32 7.66 12.35
N LEU A 197 1.50 6.62 12.12
CA LEU A 197 1.93 5.22 12.06
C LEU A 197 2.42 4.81 10.67
N ILE A 198 2.66 5.78 9.78
CA ILE A 198 3.17 5.56 8.44
C ILE A 198 4.33 6.53 8.15
N LYS A 199 5.42 5.96 7.64
CA LYS A 199 6.57 6.67 7.08
C LYS A 199 6.77 6.21 5.64
N LEU A 200 7.34 7.05 4.80
CA LEU A 200 7.60 6.69 3.41
C LEU A 200 9.05 7.01 3.04
N ILE A 201 9.72 6.12 2.33
CA ILE A 201 11.00 6.45 1.71
C ILE A 201 10.80 7.60 0.72
N ASN A 202 11.70 8.58 0.72
CA ASN A 202 11.66 9.78 -0.11
C ASN A 202 11.95 9.47 -1.60
N SER A 203 11.04 8.73 -2.23
CA SER A 203 11.11 8.33 -3.64
C SER A 203 9.97 8.95 -4.44
N GLN A 204 10.11 8.98 -5.77
CA GLN A 204 9.04 9.43 -6.65
C GLN A 204 7.76 8.59 -6.49
N GLY A 205 7.92 7.26 -6.36
CA GLY A 205 6.81 6.34 -6.17
C GLY A 205 6.04 6.58 -4.87
N SER A 206 6.77 6.78 -3.77
CA SER A 206 6.17 7.10 -2.46
C SER A 206 5.42 8.42 -2.48
N LYS A 207 5.99 9.46 -3.12
CA LYS A 207 5.32 10.75 -3.31
C LYS A 207 4.07 10.60 -4.15
N LYS A 208 4.12 9.76 -5.18
CA LYS A 208 2.96 9.46 -6.03
C LYS A 208 1.85 8.74 -5.28
N LEU A 209 2.20 7.72 -4.48
CA LEU A 209 1.26 7.03 -3.60
C LEU A 209 0.61 8.01 -2.62
N LEU A 210 1.40 8.91 -2.00
CA LEU A 210 0.89 9.93 -1.10
C LEU A 210 -0.07 10.91 -1.81
N GLU A 211 0.27 11.36 -3.02
CA GLU A 211 -0.60 12.17 -3.87
C GLU A 211 -1.92 11.46 -4.14
N ASN A 212 -1.87 10.18 -4.52
CA ASN A 212 -3.05 9.36 -4.80
C ASN A 212 -3.97 9.24 -3.57
N PHE A 213 -3.42 9.04 -2.36
CA PHE A 213 -4.22 9.03 -1.13
C PHE A 213 -5.02 10.33 -0.93
N THR A 214 -4.46 11.49 -1.25
CA THR A 214 -5.15 12.78 -1.09
C THR A 214 -6.35 12.97 -2.05
N LYS A 215 -6.46 12.13 -3.09
CA LYS A 215 -7.50 12.21 -4.12
C LYS A 215 -8.68 11.28 -3.87
N GLN A 216 -8.64 10.39 -2.87
CA GLN A 216 -9.79 9.54 -2.55
C GLN A 216 -11.02 10.38 -2.18
N VAL A 217 -12.17 10.11 -2.81
CA VAL A 217 -13.42 10.84 -2.60
C VAL A 217 -14.49 9.92 -2.04
N ILE A 218 -15.14 10.33 -0.95
CA ILE A 218 -16.39 9.71 -0.47
C ILE A 218 -17.54 10.67 -0.80
N PRO A 219 -18.45 10.33 -1.73
CA PRO A 219 -19.59 11.17 -2.04
C PRO A 219 -20.46 11.46 -0.82
N ASP A 220 -21.23 12.55 -0.86
CA ASP A 220 -22.15 12.90 0.22
C ASP A 220 -23.15 11.75 0.44
N GLN A 221 -23.39 11.40 1.71
CA GLN A 221 -24.28 10.32 2.16
C GLN A 221 -23.78 8.89 1.86
N GLU A 222 -22.63 8.73 1.24
CA GLU A 222 -22.00 7.42 1.03
C GLU A 222 -21.04 7.06 2.18
N LEU A 223 -20.88 5.75 2.42
CA LEU A 223 -19.92 5.21 3.39
C LEU A 223 -18.58 4.80 2.77
N LYS A 224 -18.58 4.57 1.46
CA LYS A 224 -17.48 4.02 0.69
C LYS A 224 -16.97 5.07 -0.30
N ARG A 225 -15.66 5.12 -0.51
CA ARG A 225 -15.04 5.89 -1.60
C ARG A 225 -15.57 5.46 -2.97
N ASP A 226 -15.82 6.43 -3.81
CA ASP A 226 -16.17 6.19 -5.19
C ASP A 226 -14.88 6.06 -6.02
N GLU A 227 -14.60 4.83 -6.44
CA GLU A 227 -13.39 4.53 -7.21
C GLU A 227 -13.50 4.97 -8.67
N SER A 228 -14.68 5.37 -9.15
CA SER A 228 -14.90 5.82 -10.53
C SER A 228 -14.54 7.29 -10.77
N ILE A 229 -14.47 8.11 -9.71
CA ILE A 229 -14.21 9.56 -9.83
C ILE A 229 -12.78 9.82 -10.32
N PHE A 230 -11.80 9.07 -9.79
CA PHE A 230 -10.39 9.13 -10.16
C PHE A 230 -9.87 7.70 -10.29
N ALA A 231 -10.34 6.95 -11.28
CA ALA A 231 -10.01 5.52 -11.43
C ALA A 231 -8.50 5.26 -11.47
N GLU A 232 -7.74 6.19 -12.05
CA GLU A 232 -6.29 6.07 -12.28
C GLU A 232 -5.45 6.01 -11.00
N ILE A 233 -5.99 6.41 -9.84
CA ILE A 233 -5.22 6.44 -8.59
C ILE A 233 -5.24 5.07 -7.88
N TYR A 234 -6.20 4.21 -8.22
CA TYR A 234 -6.54 3.06 -7.38
C TYR A 234 -5.65 1.85 -7.59
N ASP A 235 -4.99 1.67 -8.74
CA ASP A 235 -4.06 0.55 -8.93
C ASP A 235 -2.94 0.60 -7.88
N LEU A 236 -2.35 1.78 -7.65
CA LEU A 236 -1.27 1.96 -6.68
C LEU A 236 -1.77 1.92 -5.23
N ILE A 237 -2.96 2.45 -4.95
CA ILE A 237 -3.60 2.34 -3.62
C ILE A 237 -3.94 0.87 -3.31
N ASN A 238 -4.50 0.14 -4.27
CA ASN A 238 -4.82 -1.27 -4.12
C ASN A 238 -3.56 -2.10 -3.88
N ALA A 239 -2.48 -1.83 -4.61
CA ALA A 239 -1.19 -2.48 -4.37
C ALA A 239 -0.70 -2.23 -2.94
N PHE A 240 -0.80 -1.00 -2.41
CA PHE A 240 -0.49 -0.72 -1.01
C PHE A 240 -1.42 -1.46 -0.03
N GLU A 241 -2.74 -1.43 -0.25
CA GLU A 241 -3.72 -2.13 0.58
C GLU A 241 -3.44 -3.64 0.63
N MET A 242 -3.04 -4.23 -0.51
CA MET A 242 -2.68 -5.65 -0.60
C MET A 242 -1.39 -5.94 0.15
N ALA A 243 -0.36 -5.10 0.02
CA ALA A 243 0.89 -5.22 0.78
C ALA A 243 0.62 -5.20 2.29
N CYS A 244 -0.37 -4.43 2.71
CA CYS A 244 -0.76 -4.30 4.12
C CYS A 244 -1.80 -5.33 4.58
N SER A 245 -2.28 -6.23 3.71
CA SER A 245 -3.35 -7.17 4.04
C SER A 245 -3.02 -8.10 5.22
N PHE A 246 -1.75 -8.51 5.35
CA PHE A 246 -1.26 -9.32 6.47
C PHE A 246 -0.88 -8.47 7.69
N ILE A 247 -0.45 -7.22 7.48
CA ILE A 247 -0.17 -6.27 8.58
C ILE A 247 -1.47 -5.92 9.30
N TYR A 248 -2.52 -5.62 8.54
CA TYR A 248 -3.84 -5.32 9.07
C TYR A 248 -4.38 -6.45 9.93
N LYS A 249 -4.22 -7.71 9.50
CA LYS A 249 -4.64 -8.88 10.30
C LYS A 249 -4.02 -8.83 11.71
N ASN A 250 -2.76 -8.43 11.84
CA ASN A 250 -2.06 -8.35 13.12
C ASN A 250 -2.47 -7.10 13.92
N GLN A 251 -2.64 -5.95 13.27
CA GLN A 251 -3.05 -4.70 13.94
C GLN A 251 -4.54 -4.72 14.37
N TYR A 252 -5.42 -5.35 13.61
CA TYR A 252 -6.84 -5.50 13.94
C TYR A 252 -7.07 -6.38 15.18
N LEU A 253 -6.27 -7.44 15.34
CA LEU A 253 -6.31 -8.27 16.55
C LEU A 253 -5.95 -7.46 17.81
N ILE A 254 -5.03 -6.49 17.69
CA ILE A 254 -4.67 -5.56 18.77
C ILE A 254 -5.78 -4.54 19.03
N PHE A 255 -6.49 -4.09 18.00
CA PHE A 255 -7.62 -3.18 18.15
C PHE A 255 -8.82 -3.85 18.86
N GLN A 256 -9.16 -5.10 18.50
CA GLN A 256 -10.22 -5.84 19.20
C GLN A 256 -9.86 -6.19 20.64
N SER A 257 -8.60 -6.51 20.95
CA SER A 257 -8.17 -6.83 22.31
C SER A 257 -8.12 -5.64 23.26
N LYS A 258 -8.22 -4.41 22.73
CA LYS A 258 -8.34 -3.16 23.51
C LYS A 258 -9.77 -2.60 23.54
N GLY A 259 -10.71 -3.30 22.91
CA GLY A 259 -12.14 -2.98 22.89
C GLY A 259 -12.94 -3.91 23.78
N GLU A 260 -12.61 -3.92 25.08
CA GLU A 260 -13.55 -4.20 26.19
C GLU A 260 -13.54 -2.99 27.13
#